data_AF-A0A5C7F2N2-F1
#
_entry.id   AF-A0A5C7F2N2-F1
#
_cell.length_a   1.000
_cell.length_b   1.000
_cell.length_c   1.000
_cell.angle_alpha   90.00
_cell.angle_beta   90.00
_cell.angle_gamma   90.00
#
_symmetry.space_group_name_H-M   'P 1'
#
loop_
_entity.id
_entity.type
_entity.pdbx_description
1 polymer ?
#
loop_
_entity_poly.entity_id
_entity_poly.type
_entity_poly.pdbx_seq_one_letter_code
_entity_poly.pdbx_strand_id
1 'polypeptide(L)' 'MSYNVFYRHVGKQCKVTTMLGEKVSGKLLTIEDNWMELQTSGTSEFLNIKYIERVKLMAD' A
#
# COMPACT_ATOMS: atom_id res chain seq x y z
N MET A 1 16.04 3.24 6.88
CA MET A 1 15.79 1.94 6.23
C MET A 1 15.12 2.20 4.91
N SER A 2 15.63 1.61 3.82
CA SER A 2 15.18 1.93 2.47
C SER A 2 13.82 1.29 2.17
N TYR A 3 12.77 2.10 2.00
CA TYR A 3 11.44 1.69 1.53
C TYR A 3 11.43 1.16 0.07
N ASN A 4 12.62 0.94 -0.52
CA ASN A 4 12.85 0.48 -1.89
C ASN A 4 12.10 -0.79 -2.27
N VAL A 5 11.75 -1.64 -1.30
CA VAL A 5 11.08 -2.92 -1.57
C VAL A 5 9.72 -2.69 -2.22
N PHE A 6 8.99 -1.65 -1.82
CA PHE A 6 7.65 -1.40 -2.34
C PHE A 6 7.64 -0.67 -3.69
N TYR A 7 8.65 0.15 -3.99
CA TYR A 7 8.74 0.87 -5.27
C TYR A 7 8.74 -0.06 -6.49
N ARG A 8 9.32 -1.27 -6.35
CA ARG A 8 9.31 -2.31 -7.40
C ARG A 8 7.92 -2.91 -7.66
N HIS A 9 6.94 -2.55 -6.86
CA HIS A 9 5.59 -3.08 -6.90
C HIS A 9 4.54 -2.00 -7.21
N VAL A 10 4.97 -0.77 -7.52
CA VAL A 10 4.09 0.25 -8.10
C VAL A 10 3.40 -0.33 -9.34
N GLY A 11 2.09 -0.12 -9.41
CA GLY A 11 1.20 -0.67 -10.43
C GLY A 11 0.57 -2.01 -10.08
N LYS A 12 1.01 -2.71 -9.03
CA LYS A 12 0.45 -4.01 -8.63
C LYS A 12 -0.75 -3.87 -7.69
N GLN A 13 -1.68 -4.81 -7.79
CA GLN A 13 -2.75 -4.96 -6.80
C GLN A 13 -2.19 -5.50 -5.50
N CYS A 14 -2.58 -4.88 -4.39
CA CYS A 14 -2.14 -5.27 -3.07
C CYS A 14 -3.26 -5.14 -2.03
N LYS A 15 -3.08 -5.86 -0.93
CA LYS A 15 -3.88 -5.73 0.28
C LYS A 15 -2.99 -5.30 1.43
N VAL A 16 -3.30 -4.17 2.02
CA VAL A 16 -2.64 -3.62 3.20
C VAL A 16 -3.43 -3.99 4.44
N THR A 17 -2.74 -4.33 5.51
CA THR A 17 -3.30 -4.51 6.85
C THR A 17 -2.59 -3.55 7.79
N THR A 18 -3.35 -2.68 8.45
CA THR A 18 -2.83 -1.71 9.41
C THR A 18 -2.61 -2.36 10.78
N MET A 19 -1.84 -1.72 11.65
CA MET A 19 -1.62 -2.19 13.02
C MET A 19 -2.90 -2.27 13.86
N LEU A 20 -3.97 -1.59 13.46
CA LEU A 20 -5.29 -1.65 14.10
C LEU A 20 -6.18 -2.76 13.50
N GLY A 21 -5.65 -3.56 12.55
CA GLY A 21 -6.36 -4.66 11.91
C GLY A 21 -7.24 -4.26 10.72
N GLU A 22 -7.30 -2.97 10.38
CA GLU A 22 -8.03 -2.50 9.20
C GLU A 22 -7.36 -2.99 7.91
N LYS A 23 -8.18 -3.24 6.90
CA LYS A 23 -7.73 -3.86 5.64
C LYS A 23 -8.16 -3.01 4.46
N VAL A 24 -7.18 -2.55 3.69
CA VAL A 24 -7.39 -1.80 2.46
C VAL A 24 -6.87 -2.63 1.29
N SER A 25 -7.62 -2.71 0.19
CA SER A 25 -7.17 -3.38 -1.03
C SER A 25 -7.24 -2.42 -2.20
N GLY A 26 -6.19 -2.37 -3.00
CA GLY A 26 -6.09 -1.44 -4.11
C GLY A 26 -4.78 -1.57 -4.87
N LYS A 27 -4.69 -0.82 -5.96
CA LYS A 27 -3.50 -0.73 -6.79
C LYS A 27 -2.52 0.24 -6.17
N LEU A 28 -1.29 -0.19 -5.92
CA LEU A 28 -0.22 0.70 -5.45
C LEU A 28 0.12 1.71 -6.55
N LEU A 29 -0.15 3.00 -6.33
CA LEU A 29 0.12 4.05 -7.31
C LEU A 29 1.50 4.68 -7.12
N THR A 30 1.82 5.07 -5.89
CA THR A 30 3.11 5.68 -5.57
C THR A 30 3.44 5.48 -4.10
N ILE A 31 4.71 5.72 -3.78
CA ILE A 31 5.21 5.82 -2.42
C ILE A 31 6.06 7.07 -2.36
N GLU A 32 5.75 7.95 -1.42
CA GLU A 32 6.49 9.17 -1.18
C GLU A 32 6.72 9.29 0.33
N ASP A 33 7.99 9.35 0.74
CA ASP A 33 8.41 9.32 2.14
C ASP A 33 7.81 8.15 2.94
N ASN A 34 6.84 8.45 3.81
CA ASN A 34 6.13 7.49 4.65
C ASN A 34 4.69 7.26 4.17
N TRP A 35 4.31 7.76 3.00
CA TRP A 35 2.96 7.66 2.47
C TRP A 35 2.92 6.70 1.29
N MET A 36 1.91 5.85 1.31
CA MET A 36 1.56 4.92 0.26
C MET A 36 0.22 5.33 -0.30
N GLU A 37 0.16 5.64 -1.60
CA GLU A 37 -1.11 5.90 -2.28
C GLU A 37 -1.63 4.61 -2.92
N LEU A 38 -2.87 4.27 -2.62
CA LEU A 38 -3.60 3.17 -3.23
C LEU A 38 -4.79 3.70 -4.01
N GLN A 39 -4.93 3.27 -5.26
CA GLN A 39 -6.19 3.40 -5.99
C GLN A 39 -7.13 2.27 -5.56
N THR A 40 -8.23 2.63 -4.90
CA THR A 40 -9.33 1.72 -4.59
C THR A 40 -10.46 1.95 -5.61
N SER A 41 -11.64 1.36 -5.39
CA SER A 41 -12.80 1.41 -6.29
C SER A 41 -13.40 2.82 -6.44
N GLY A 42 -12.69 3.70 -7.16
CA GLY A 42 -13.12 5.06 -7.49
C GLY A 42 -12.52 6.17 -6.62
N THR A 43 -11.75 5.84 -5.59
CA THR A 43 -11.07 6.83 -4.73
C THR A 43 -9.60 6.49 -4.53
N SER A 44 -8.79 7.51 -4.21
CA SER A 44 -7.43 7.31 -3.70
C SER A 44 -7.47 7.22 -2.18
N GLU A 45 -6.72 6.28 -1.61
CA GLU A 45 -6.45 6.21 -0.18
C GLU A 45 -4.96 6.39 0.09
N PHE A 46 -4.64 7.14 1.15
CA PHE A 46 -3.27 7.42 1.58
C PHE A 46 -3.01 6.74 2.92
N LEU A 47 -2.07 5.81 2.92
CA LEU A 47 -1.71 5.02 4.10
C LEU A 47 -0.31 5.40 4.56
N ASN A 48 -0.17 5.71 5.85
CA ASN A 48 1.14 5.96 6.42
C ASN A 48 1.82 4.62 6.74
N ILE A 49 2.96 4.36 6.08
CA ILE A 49 3.72 3.12 6.12
C ILE A 49 4.15 2.76 7.55
N LYS A 50 4.30 3.74 8.44
CA LYS A 50 4.64 3.49 9.85
C LYS A 50 3.57 2.73 10.61
N TYR A 51 2.32 2.76 10.15
CA TYR A 51 1.18 2.08 10.77
C TYR A 51 0.71 0.85 9.97
N ILE A 52 1.50 0.42 8.99
CA ILE A 52 1.23 -0.80 8.23
C ILE A 52 1.87 -1.98 8.96
N GLU A 53 1.06 -2.99 9.26
CA GLU A 53 1.53 -4.28 9.78
C GLU A 53 2.03 -5.15 8.63
N ARG A 54 1.28 -5.21 7.53
CA ARG A 54 1.56 -6.10 6.40
C ARG A 54 1.06 -5.56 5.06
N VAL A 55 1.83 -5.77 4.00
CA VAL A 55 1.40 -5.62 2.61
C VAL A 55 1.46 -6.98 1.92
N LYS A 56 0.34 -7.43 1.35
CA LYS A 56 0.25 -8.65 0.55
C LYS A 56 0.01 -8.28 -0.90
N LEU A 57 0.92 -8.65 -1.79
CA LEU A 57 0.67 -8.56 -3.24
C LEU A 57 -0.39 -9.58 -3.63
N MET A 58 -1.34 -9.17 -4.47
CA MET A 58 -2.36 -10.05 -5.03
C MET A 58 -1.83 -10.64 -6.33
N ALA A 59 -2.19 -11.88 -6.63
CA ALA A 59 -1.96 -12.45 -7.96
C ALA A 59 -2.96 -11.81 -8.93
N ASP A 60 -2.51 -11.52 -10.14
CA ASP A 60 -3.37 -11.12 -11.26
C ASP A 60 -4.31 -12.28 -11.65
#